data_AF-A0A660WUB2-F1
#
_entry.id   AF-A0A660WUB2-F1
#
_cell.length_a   1.000
_cell.length_b   1.000
_cell.length_c   1.000
_cell.angle_alpha   90.00
_cell.angle_beta   90.00
_cell.angle_gamma   90.00
#
_symmetry.space_group_name_H-M   'P 1'
#
loop_
_entity.id
_entity.type
_entity.pdbx_description
1 polymer ?
#
loop_
_entity_poly.entity_id
_entity_poly.type
_entity_poly.pdbx_seq_one_letter_code
_entity_poly.pdbx_strand_id
1 'polypeptide(L)' 'MDKLFFTKTHEWIKIEDDTALVGITDYAQKELGDVVFVELPKKGEKFRQFSRFGTIESTKAASEIYLPLSGEIIE' A
#
# COMPACT_ATOMS: atom_id res chain seq x y z
N MET A 1 3.64 5.08 21.17
CA MET A 1 2.96 3.84 20.76
C MET A 1 2.55 4.08 19.33
N ASP A 2 3.25 3.47 18.38
CA ASP A 2 3.01 3.73 16.97
C ASP A 2 1.63 3.19 16.59
N LYS A 3 0.75 4.07 16.12
CA LYS A 3 -0.64 3.73 15.82
C LYS A 3 -0.73 3.31 14.35
N LEU A 4 -0.91 2.02 14.12
CA LEU A 4 -1.22 1.45 12.81
C LEU A 4 -2.74 1.42 12.62
N PHE A 5 -3.19 1.83 11.44
CA PHE A 5 -4.56 1.62 10.97
C PHE A 5 -4.54 0.63 9.82
N PHE A 6 -5.64 -0.09 9.63
CA PHE A 6 -5.74 -1.18 8.67
C PHE A 6 -6.99 -1.03 7.80
N THR A 7 -6.89 -1.44 6.55
CA THR A 7 -8.02 -1.51 5.61
C THR A 7 -8.61 -2.92 5.59
N LYS A 8 -9.80 -3.06 4.99
CA LYS A 8 -10.40 -4.37 4.73
C LYS A 8 -9.69 -5.14 3.60
N THR A 9 -8.93 -4.42 2.78
CA THR A 9 -8.17 -4.92 1.63
C THR A 9 -6.72 -5.25 1.97
N HIS A 10 -6.41 -5.35 3.27
CA HIS A 10 -5.11 -5.81 3.79
C HIS A 10 -3.93 -4.86 3.57
N GLU A 11 -4.19 -3.56 3.47
CA GLU A 11 -3.20 -2.51 3.63
C GLU A 11 -3.15 -2.00 5.07
N TRP A 12 -2.01 -1.48 5.47
CA TRP A 12 -1.83 -0.71 6.70
C TRP A 12 -1.32 0.69 6.38
N ILE A 13 -1.59 1.61 7.30
CA ILE A 13 -1.05 2.96 7.28
C ILE A 13 -0.53 3.34 8.67
N LYS A 14 0.68 3.89 8.69
CA LYS A 14 1.32 4.50 9.86
C LYS A 14 1.39 6.00 9.61
N ILE A 15 0.75 6.79 10.45
CA ILE A 15 0.75 8.25 10.33
C ILE A 15 1.87 8.80 11.22
N GLU A 16 2.74 9.61 10.63
CA GLU A 16 3.88 10.29 11.26
C GLU A 16 3.77 11.78 10.96
N ASP A 17 3.09 12.52 11.85
CA ASP A 17 2.78 13.94 11.69
C ASP A 17 2.10 14.26 10.34
N ASP A 18 2.84 14.86 9.40
CA ASP A 18 2.35 15.28 8.08
C ASP A 18 2.56 14.22 6.98
N THR A 19 3.24 13.11 7.29
CA THR A 19 3.49 12.02 6.34
C THR A 19 2.83 10.73 6.82
N ALA A 20 2.69 9.78 5.90
CA ALA A 20 2.21 8.46 6.23
C ALA A 20 2.92 7.40 5.42
N LEU A 21 3.32 6.32 6.09
CA LEU A 21 3.84 5.11 5.45
C LEU A 21 2.68 4.17 5.19
N VAL A 22 2.63 3.61 3.98
CA VAL A 22 1.62 2.65 3.54
C VAL A 22 2.31 1.36 3.13
N GLY A 23 1.70 0.23 3.44
CA GLY A 23 2.17 -1.08 3.00
C GLY A 23 1.08 -2.14 3.08
N ILE A 24 1.44 -3.38 2.75
CA ILE A 24 0.55 -4.53 2.90
C ILE A 24 0.79 -5.26 4.23
N THR A 25 -0.27 -5.85 4.78
CA THR A 25 -0.19 -6.61 6.04
C THR A 25 0.60 -7.90 5.87
N ASP A 26 1.08 -8.44 7.00
CA ASP A 26 1.73 -9.77 7.04
C ASP A 26 0.82 -10.90 6.50
N TYR A 27 -0.49 -10.76 6.67
CA TYR A 27 -1.45 -11.70 6.07
C TYR A 27 -1.40 -11.64 4.53
N ALA A 28 -1.45 -10.43 3.96
CA ALA A 28 -1.44 -10.26 2.51
C ALA A 28 -0.19 -10.85 1.85
N GLN A 29 1.00 -10.61 2.42
CA GLN A 29 2.24 -11.15 1.85
C GLN A 29 2.29 -12.68 1.91
N LYS A 30 1.75 -13.32 2.97
CA LYS A 30 1.67 -14.79 3.06
C LYS A 30 0.76 -15.40 2.00
N GLU A 31 -0.39 -14.75 1.77
CA GLU A 31 -1.33 -15.16 0.74
C GLU A 31 -0.71 -15.04 -0.66
N LEU A 32 -0.02 -13.93 -0.94
CA LEU A 32 0.70 -13.70 -2.22
C LEU A 32 1.88 -14.67 -2.41
N GLY A 33 2.59 -15.04 -1.33
CA GLY A 33 3.84 -15.80 -1.44
C GLY A 33 4.99 -14.93 -1.96
N ASP A 34 5.91 -15.53 -2.70
CA ASP A 34 7.11 -14.82 -3.17
C ASP A 34 6.74 -13.70 -4.15
N VAL A 35 6.97 -12.46 -3.72
CA VAL A 35 6.77 -11.25 -4.54
C VAL A 35 7.91 -11.15 -5.55
N VAL A 36 7.56 -11.04 -6.83
CA VAL A 36 8.52 -10.97 -7.94
C VAL A 36 8.59 -9.57 -8.56
N PHE A 37 7.53 -8.78 -8.44
CA PHE A 37 7.46 -7.44 -8.99
C PHE A 37 6.50 -6.54 -8.20
N VAL A 38 6.83 -5.25 -8.12
CA VAL A 38 5.98 -4.22 -7.53
C VAL A 38 5.97 -3.00 -8.44
N GLU A 39 4.78 -2.63 -8.90
CA GLU A 39 4.51 -1.36 -9.57
C GLU A 39 4.18 -0.31 -8.51
N LEU A 40 5.04 0.70 -8.37
CA LEU A 40 4.85 1.83 -7.46
C LEU A 40 4.57 3.12 -8.26
N PRO A 41 3.80 4.06 -7.70
CA PRO A 41 3.55 5.35 -8.33
C PRO A 41 4.82 6.21 -8.31
N LYS A 42 4.86 7.25 -9.14
CA LYS A 42 5.97 8.20 -9.14
C LYS A 42 5.78 9.25 -8.05
N LYS A 43 6.90 9.73 -7.52
CA LYS A 43 6.95 10.91 -6.66
C LYS A 43 6.23 12.10 -7.32
N GLY A 44 5.38 12.79 -6.55
CA GLY A 44 4.55 13.92 -6.98
C GLY A 44 3.18 13.53 -7.54
N GLU A 45 2.90 12.24 -7.73
CA GLU A 45 1.56 11.79 -8.11
C GLU A 45 0.56 11.97 -6.95
N LYS A 46 -0.68 12.32 -7.29
CA LYS A 46 -1.76 12.60 -6.33
C LYS A 46 -2.89 11.60 -6.49
N PHE A 47 -3.37 11.08 -5.37
CA PHE A 47 -4.42 10.07 -5.35
C PHE A 47 -5.53 10.46 -4.38
N ARG A 48 -6.75 10.03 -4.70
CA ARG A 48 -7.87 10.06 -3.76
C ARG A 48 -7.85 8.78 -2.92
N GLN A 49 -8.40 8.85 -1.72
CA GLN A 49 -8.64 7.69 -0.88
C GLN A 49 -9.30 6.55 -1.68
N PHE A 50 -8.84 5.32 -1.47
CA PHE A 50 -9.26 4.11 -2.17
C PHE A 50 -9.01 4.11 -3.68
N SER A 51 -8.16 5.00 -4.20
CA SER A 51 -7.65 4.86 -5.57
C SER A 51 -6.56 3.80 -5.62
N ARG A 52 -6.53 3.04 -6.73
CA ARG A 52 -5.42 2.15 -7.06
C ARG A 52 -4.15 2.99 -7.21
N PHE A 53 -3.10 2.65 -6.47
CA PHE A 53 -1.81 3.36 -6.56
C PHE A 53 -0.67 2.47 -7.04
N GLY A 54 -0.85 1.14 -7.00
CA GLY A 54 0.17 0.20 -7.41
C GLY A 54 -0.37 -1.21 -7.57
N THR A 55 0.52 -2.11 -8.01
CA THR A 55 0.23 -3.51 -8.26
C THR A 55 1.38 -4.35 -7.72
N ILE A 56 1.07 -5.44 -7.00
CA ILE A 56 2.06 -6.44 -6.59
C ILE A 56 1.84 -7.69 -7.42
N GLU A 57 2.91 -8.18 -8.04
CA GLU A 57 2.92 -9.50 -8.68
C GLU A 57 3.78 -10.46 -7.86
N SER A 58 3.25 -11.66 -7.70
CA SER A 58 3.88 -12.75 -6.97
C SER A 58 3.89 -14.01 -7.82
N THR A 59 4.56 -15.04 -7.33
CA THR A 59 4.54 -16.38 -7.93
C THR A 59 3.16 -17.03 -7.96
N LYS A 60 2.21 -16.53 -7.15
CA LYS A 60 0.84 -17.07 -7.07
C LYS A 60 -0.20 -16.21 -7.79
N ALA A 61 -0.12 -14.89 -7.66
CA ALA A 61 -1.15 -13.96 -8.11
C ALA A 61 -0.61 -12.55 -8.34
N ALA A 62 -1.41 -11.73 -9.05
CA ALA A 62 -1.28 -10.28 -9.08
C ALA A 62 -2.39 -9.65 -8.23
N SER A 63 -2.05 -8.61 -7.46
CA SER A 63 -2.99 -7.88 -6.61
C SER A 63 -2.80 -6.38 -6.75
N GLU A 64 -3.90 -5.68 -6.97
CA GLU A 64 -3.93 -4.22 -6.88
C GLU A 64 -3.84 -3.79 -5.41
N ILE A 65 -3.17 -2.66 -5.16
CA ILE A 65 -3.13 -2.02 -3.85
C ILE A 65 -3.81 -0.65 -3.90
N TYR A 66 -4.56 -0.33 -2.84
CA TYR A 66 -5.33 0.92 -2.73
C TYR A 66 -4.79 1.82 -1.62
N LEU A 67 -4.79 3.13 -1.86
CA LEU A 67 -4.34 4.10 -0.85
C LEU A 67 -5.39 4.28 0.26
N PRO A 68 -5.04 4.08 1.55
CA PRO A 68 -5.97 4.24 2.66
C PRO A 68 -6.44 5.68 2.88
N LEU A 69 -5.70 6.68 2.36
CA LEU A 69 -5.97 8.11 2.47
C LEU A 69 -5.66 8.84 1.15
N SER A 70 -6.28 10.01 0.96
CA SER A 70 -5.92 10.92 -0.12
C SER A 70 -4.59 11.60 0.20
N GLY A 71 -3.72 11.79 -0.80
CA GLY A 71 -2.41 12.40 -0.58
C GLY A 71 -1.57 12.52 -1.86
N GLU A 72 -0.32 12.92 -1.66
CA GLU A 72 0.72 13.02 -2.67
C GLU A 72 1.88 12.09 -2.32
N ILE A 73 2.44 11.38 -3.30
CA ILE A 73 3.57 10.47 -3.11
C ILE A 73 4.86 11.28 -2.95
N ILE A 74 5.55 11.11 -1.81
CA ILE A 74 6.78 11.85 -1.50
C ILE A 74 8.06 11.02 -1.64
N GLU A 75 7.95 9.69 -1.60
CA GLU A 75 9.03 8.70 -1.70
C GLU A 75 8.52 7.43 -2.40
#